data_AF-A0A2J8LAT9-F1
#
_entry.id   AF-A0A2J8LAT9-F1
#
_cell.length_a   1.000
_cell.length_b   1.000
_cell.length_c   1.000
_cell.angle_alpha   90.00
_cell.angle_beta   90.00
_cell.angle_gamma   90.00
#
_symmetry.space_group_name_H-M   'P 1'
#
loop_
_entity.id
_entity.type
_entity.pdbx_description
1 polymer ?
#
loop_
_entity_poly.entity_id
_entity_poly.type
_entity_poly.pdbx_seq_one_letter_code
_entity_poly.pdbx_strand_id
1 'polypeptide(L)'
;CSQSERQLLLYEAEALAGGPLAVLGLDVAPSTLLPSYDPDTGLVLLTGKGDTRVFLYELLPESPFFLECNSFTSPDPHKGLVLLPKTECDVREVELMRCLRLRQSSLEPVAFRLPRVR
;
A
#
# COMPACT_ATOMS: atom_id res chain seq x y z
N CYS A 1 -11.82 -9.84 -23.94
CA CYS A 1 -10.63 -9.26 -23.30
C CYS A 1 -10.65 -9.62 -21.83
N SER A 2 -9.75 -10.47 -21.35
CA SER A 2 -9.64 -10.77 -19.92
C SER A 2 -9.15 -9.51 -19.21
N GLN A 3 -10.03 -8.81 -18.52
CA GLN A 3 -9.62 -7.76 -17.60
C GLN A 3 -9.04 -8.44 -16.36
N SER A 4 -7.78 -8.18 -16.05
CA SER A 4 -7.14 -8.63 -14.81
C SER A 4 -7.60 -7.72 -13.68
N GLU A 5 -8.66 -8.12 -12.99
CA GLU A 5 -9.07 -7.50 -11.73
C GLU A 5 -8.02 -7.79 -10.66
N ARG A 6 -7.57 -6.75 -9.95
CA ARG A 6 -6.63 -6.88 -8.85
C ARG A 6 -7.39 -6.94 -7.54
N GLN A 7 -7.05 -7.92 -6.72
CA GLN A 7 -7.71 -8.19 -5.45
C GLN A 7 -6.66 -8.39 -4.34
N LEU A 8 -7.01 -7.96 -3.13
CA LEU A 8 -6.28 -8.27 -1.90
C LEU A 8 -7.07 -9.30 -1.10
N LEU A 9 -6.40 -10.37 -0.68
CA LEU A 9 -7.00 -11.44 0.09
C LEU A 9 -6.26 -11.57 1.43
N LEU A 10 -7.03 -11.62 2.53
CA LEU A 10 -6.51 -11.92 3.86
C LEU A 10 -6.80 -13.38 4.21
N TYR A 11 -5.81 -14.10 4.72
CA TYR A 11 -5.96 -15.48 5.16
C TYR A 11 -5.48 -15.63 6.60
N GLU A 12 -6.10 -16.57 7.31
CA GLU A 12 -5.55 -17.08 8.56
C GLU A 12 -4.47 -18.12 8.25
N ALA A 13 -3.24 -17.90 8.73
CA ALA A 13 -2.09 -18.73 8.38
C ALA A 13 -2.28 -20.22 8.75
N GLU A 14 -2.96 -20.49 9.86
CA GLU A 14 -3.17 -21.85 10.36
C GLU A 14 -4.45 -22.52 9.84
N ALA A 15 -5.28 -21.78 9.09
CA ALA A 15 -6.58 -22.25 8.60
C ALA A 15 -6.81 -21.94 7.11
N LEU A 16 -5.75 -21.99 6.29
CA LEU A 16 -5.80 -21.67 4.84
C LEU A 16 -6.91 -22.39 4.06
N ALA A 17 -7.25 -23.63 4.46
CA ALA A 17 -8.30 -24.43 3.83
C ALA A 17 -9.71 -23.84 3.99
N GLY A 18 -9.91 -22.98 4.99
CA GLY A 18 -11.17 -22.26 5.21
C GLY A 18 -11.45 -21.14 4.20
N GLY A 19 -10.46 -20.80 3.36
CA GLY A 19 -10.55 -19.69 2.42
C GLY A 19 -10.16 -18.34 3.04
N PRO A 20 -10.31 -17.24 2.29
CA PRO A 20 -9.94 -15.92 2.78
C PRO A 20 -10.91 -15.40 3.85
N LEU A 21 -10.38 -14.79 4.90
CA LEU A 21 -11.16 -14.03 5.90
C LEU A 21 -11.80 -12.80 5.29
N ALA A 22 -11.12 -12.17 4.33
CA ALA A 22 -11.60 -11.00 3.61
C ALA A 22 -11.05 -10.99 2.18
N VAL A 23 -11.87 -10.50 1.25
CA VAL A 23 -11.51 -10.25 -0.13
C VAL A 23 -11.87 -8.81 -0.47
N LEU A 24 -10.91 -8.06 -0.97
CA LEU A 24 -11.08 -6.67 -1.36
C LEU A 24 -10.71 -6.51 -2.84
N GLY A 25 -11.68 -6.12 -3.66
CA GLY A 25 -11.44 -5.69 -5.04
C GLY A 25 -10.85 -4.29 -5.07
N LEU A 26 -9.86 -4.06 -5.94
CA LEU A 26 -9.15 -2.78 -6.06
C LEU A 26 -9.49 -2.11 -7.39
N ASP A 27 -8.72 -2.40 -8.44
CA ASP A 27 -8.88 -1.85 -9.78
C ASP A 27 -8.57 -2.92 -10.84
N VAL A 28 -8.62 -2.52 -12.10
CA VAL A 28 -8.31 -3.38 -13.24
C VAL A 28 -7.03 -2.88 -13.87
N ALA A 29 -5.94 -3.62 -13.69
CA ALA A 29 -4.64 -3.31 -14.27
C ALA A 29 -3.83 -4.57 -14.56
N PRO A 30 -2.96 -4.55 -15.59
CA PRO A 30 -2.17 -5.73 -15.96
C PRO A 30 -0.94 -5.95 -15.07
N SER A 31 -0.54 -4.95 -14.28
CA SER A 31 0.63 -5.01 -13.41
C SER A 31 0.36 -5.87 -12.17
N THR A 32 1.33 -6.73 -11.82
CA THR A 32 1.28 -7.45 -10.55
C THR A 32 1.33 -6.45 -9.40
N LEU A 33 0.33 -6.52 -8.53
CA LEU A 33 0.26 -5.73 -7.32
C LEU A 33 1.26 -6.26 -6.29
N LEU A 34 2.14 -5.41 -5.80
CA LEU A 34 3.13 -5.77 -4.78
C LEU A 34 2.71 -5.21 -3.42
N PRO A 35 2.48 -6.05 -2.41
CA PRO A 35 2.21 -5.60 -1.07
C PRO A 35 3.49 -5.26 -0.31
N SER A 36 3.46 -4.15 0.41
CA SER A 36 4.47 -3.77 1.40
C SER A 36 3.76 -3.50 2.72
N TYR A 37 4.03 -4.33 3.73
CA TYR A 37 3.39 -4.24 5.03
C TYR A 37 4.30 -3.56 6.06
N ASP A 38 3.73 -2.64 6.82
CA ASP A 38 4.35 -1.98 7.94
C ASP A 38 3.77 -2.50 9.26
N PRO A 39 4.51 -3.34 10.00
CA PRO A 39 4.01 -3.98 11.22
C PRO A 39 3.79 -3.00 12.37
N ASP A 40 4.45 -1.83 12.37
CA ASP A 40 4.34 -0.88 13.48
C ASP A 40 3.02 -0.10 13.45
N THR A 41 2.45 0.08 12.25
CA THR A 41 1.21 0.85 12.06
C THR A 41 0.05 0.00 11.54
N GLY A 42 0.31 -1.25 11.15
CA GLY A 42 -0.69 -2.09 10.50
C GLY A 42 -1.01 -1.67 9.06
N LEU A 43 -0.25 -0.73 8.47
CA LEU A 43 -0.51 -0.25 7.12
C LEU A 43 0.04 -1.20 6.06
N VAL A 44 -0.77 -1.43 5.03
CA VAL A 44 -0.42 -2.15 3.80
C VAL A 44 -0.43 -1.16 2.66
N LEU A 45 0.71 -1.03 2.00
CA LEU A 45 0.89 -0.26 0.78
C LEU A 45 0.90 -1.21 -0.42
N LEU A 46 0.04 -0.94 -1.41
CA LEU A 46 -0.11 -1.78 -2.59
C LEU A 46 0.13 -0.98 -3.86
N THR A 47 1.06 -1.44 -4.69
CA THR A 47 1.27 -0.84 -6.00
C THR A 47 2.04 -1.78 -6.92
N GLY A 48 1.90 -1.59 -8.24
CA GLY A 48 2.60 -2.34 -9.27
C GLY A 48 3.54 -1.46 -10.10
N LYS A 49 4.49 -2.09 -10.77
CA LYS A 49 5.33 -1.39 -11.76
C LYS A 49 4.45 -0.83 -12.87
N GLY A 50 4.59 0.47 -13.15
CA GLY A 50 3.80 1.17 -14.16
C GLY A 50 2.54 1.82 -13.59
N ASP A 51 2.25 1.64 -12.30
CA ASP A 51 1.09 2.28 -11.69
C ASP A 51 1.36 3.77 -11.42
N THR A 52 0.29 4.55 -11.44
CA THR A 52 0.29 5.96 -11.00
C THR A 52 -0.27 6.11 -9.60
N ARG A 53 -1.03 5.12 -9.12
CA ARG A 53 -1.67 5.07 -7.81
C ARG A 53 -0.98 4.07 -6.89
N VAL A 54 -0.90 4.43 -5.63
CA VAL A 54 -0.48 3.59 -4.52
C VAL A 54 -1.66 3.50 -3.58
N PHE A 55 -2.22 2.30 -3.43
CA PHE A 55 -3.29 2.07 -2.46
C PHE A 55 -2.70 1.93 -1.07
N LEU A 56 -3.42 2.43 -0.08
CA LEU A 56 -3.05 2.37 1.32
C LEU A 56 -4.25 1.87 2.12
N TYR A 57 -4.04 0.78 2.85
CA TYR A 57 -5.05 0.19 3.73
C TYR A 57 -4.47 -0.03 5.11
N GLU A 58 -5.28 0.16 6.15
CA GLU A 58 -4.96 -0.31 7.50
C GLU A 58 -5.57 -1.71 7.68
N LEU A 59 -4.75 -2.64 8.18
CA LEU A 59 -5.17 -3.99 8.51
C LEU A 59 -5.73 -4.02 9.93
N LEU A 60 -7.00 -4.37 10.07
CA LEU A 60 -7.70 -4.50 11.33
C LEU A 60 -7.72 -5.97 11.80
N PRO A 61 -7.70 -6.22 13.12
CA PRO A 61 -7.78 -7.58 13.66
C PRO A 61 -9.16 -8.23 13.48
N GLU A 62 -10.18 -7.42 13.18
CA GLU A 62 -11.56 -7.85 13.00
C GLU A 62 -12.21 -7.18 11.77
N SER A 63 -13.37 -7.69 11.37
CA SER A 63 -14.15 -7.16 10.24
C SER A 63 -14.34 -5.63 10.34
N PRO A 64 -14.10 -4.85 9.27
CA PRO A 64 -13.99 -5.27 7.87
C PRO A 64 -12.60 -5.75 7.42
N PHE A 65 -11.64 -5.90 8.35
CA PHE A 65 -10.23 -6.28 8.14
C PHE A 65 -9.39 -5.30 7.32
N PHE A 66 -9.96 -4.63 6.31
CA PHE A 66 -9.29 -3.60 5.53
C PHE A 66 -10.01 -2.28 5.68
N LEU A 67 -9.30 -1.25 6.16
CA LEU A 67 -9.79 0.12 6.19
C LEU A 67 -9.04 0.95 5.15
N GLU A 68 -9.74 1.50 4.16
CA GLU A 68 -9.09 2.35 3.14
C GLU A 68 -8.57 3.64 3.77
N CYS A 69 -7.29 3.91 3.57
CA CYS A 69 -6.65 5.18 3.91
C CYS A 69 -6.54 6.07 2.66
N ASN A 70 -6.00 7.28 2.84
CA ASN A 70 -5.76 8.17 1.71
C ASN A 70 -4.70 7.58 0.75
N SER A 71 -5.17 7.13 -0.41
CA SER A 71 -4.31 6.64 -1.49
C SER A 71 -3.46 7.77 -2.08
N PHE A 72 -2.20 7.47 -2.40
CA PHE A 72 -1.31 8.40 -3.09
C PHE A 72 -1.49 8.24 -4.61
N THR A 73 -1.58 9.34 -5.34
CA THR A 73 -1.62 9.32 -6.81
C THR A 73 -0.58 10.30 -7.36
N SER A 74 0.08 9.89 -8.43
CA SER A 74 1.10 10.67 -9.13
C SER A 74 0.75 10.81 -10.61
N PRO A 75 1.21 11.86 -11.30
CA PRO A 75 0.90 12.06 -12.71
C PRO A 75 1.63 11.05 -13.61
N ASP A 76 2.82 10.59 -13.20
CA ASP A 76 3.66 9.69 -13.99
C ASP A 76 3.75 8.30 -13.37
N PRO A 77 3.76 7.24 -14.19
CA PRO A 77 3.93 5.88 -13.71
C PRO A 77 5.29 5.69 -13.05
N HIS A 78 5.32 4.99 -11.92
CA HIS A 78 6.59 4.66 -11.26
C HIS A 78 7.11 3.29 -11.70
N LYS A 79 8.44 3.17 -11.77
CA LYS A 79 9.13 1.92 -12.12
C LYS A 79 9.26 0.97 -10.93
N GLY A 80 9.11 1.50 -9.72
CA GLY A 80 9.17 0.77 -8.46
C GLY A 80 9.01 1.70 -7.28
N LEU A 81 8.74 1.11 -6.12
CA LEU A 81 8.61 1.80 -4.85
C LEU A 81 9.20 0.90 -3.77
N VAL A 82 9.96 1.48 -2.84
CA VAL A 82 10.52 0.76 -1.69
C VAL A 82 10.22 1.53 -0.42
N LEU A 83 9.76 0.82 0.62
CA LEU A 83 9.62 1.38 1.96
C LEU A 83 11.00 1.58 2.57
N LEU A 84 11.22 2.76 3.15
CA LEU A 84 12.41 3.02 3.94
C LEU A 84 12.21 2.55 5.39
N PRO A 85 13.29 2.23 6.11
CA PRO A 85 13.24 1.93 7.53
C PRO A 85 12.62 3.09 8.32
N LYS A 86 11.98 2.77 9.45
CA LYS A 86 11.35 3.76 10.34
C LYS A 86 12.29 4.84 10.85
N THR A 87 13.59 4.54 10.95
CA THR A 87 14.62 5.51 11.32
C THR A 87 14.74 6.68 10.34
N GLU A 88 14.27 6.51 9.10
CA GLU A 88 14.24 7.56 8.08
C GLU A 88 12.99 8.44 8.15
N CYS A 89 11.99 8.08 8.97
CA CYS A 89 10.77 8.86 9.10
C CYS A 89 10.99 10.07 10.02
N ASP A 90 10.46 11.24 9.62
CA ASP A 90 10.50 12.43 10.47
C ASP A 90 9.33 12.41 11.48
N VAL A 91 9.66 11.99 12.70
CA VAL A 91 8.70 11.94 13.83
C VAL A 91 8.15 13.33 14.16
N ARG A 92 8.92 14.40 13.93
CA ARG A 92 8.46 15.78 14.20
C ARG A 92 7.38 16.22 13.23
N GLU A 93 7.25 15.58 12.07
CA GLU A 93 6.21 15.82 11.08
C GLU A 93 5.11 14.74 11.09
N VAL A 94 5.11 13.86 12.10
CA VAL A 94 4.17 12.72 12.22
C VAL A 94 4.18 11.84 10.98
N GLU A 95 5.37 11.60 10.41
CA GLU A 95 5.55 10.69 9.31
C GLU A 95 5.46 9.24 9.81
N LEU A 96 4.43 8.54 9.33
CA LEU A 96 4.21 7.13 9.63
C LEU A 96 5.13 6.24 8.79
N MET A 97 5.33 6.62 7.53
CA MET A 97 6.06 5.83 6.56
C MET A 97 6.68 6.72 5.50
N ARG A 98 7.91 6.38 5.11
CA ARG A 98 8.63 6.99 4.00
C ARG A 98 8.94 5.96 2.95
N CYS A 99 8.81 6.32 1.68
CA CYS A 99 9.12 5.47 0.54
C CYS A 99 10.06 6.20 -0.43
N LEU A 100 10.86 5.45 -1.18
CA LEU A 100 11.53 5.97 -2.37
C LEU A 100 10.81 5.46 -3.61
N ARG A 101 10.29 6.40 -4.41
CA ARG A 101 9.64 6.14 -5.69
C ARG A 101 10.65 6.27 -6.82
N LEU A 102 10.84 5.22 -7.61
CA LEU A 102 11.69 5.24 -8.79
C LEU A 102 10.88 5.75 -9.99
N ARG A 103 11.27 6.92 -10.51
CA ARG A 103 10.74 7.50 -11.75
C ARG A 103 11.57 7.06 -12.95
N GLN A 104 11.33 7.67 -14.11
CA GLN A 104 12.06 7.36 -15.33
C GLN A 104 13.58 7.60 -15.19
N SER A 105 13.96 8.70 -14.55
CA SER A 105 15.34 9.19 -14.43
C SER A 105 15.70 9.71 -13.03
N SER A 106 14.84 9.55 -12.03
CA SER A 106 15.07 10.07 -10.67
C SER A 106 14.46 9.19 -9.58
N LEU A 107 14.94 9.38 -8.36
CA LEU A 107 14.35 8.86 -7.13
C LEU A 107 13.67 10.00 -6.40
N GLU A 108 12.42 9.80 -5.99
CA GLU A 108 11.61 10.79 -5.29
C GLU A 108 11.14 10.22 -3.95
N PRO A 109 11.42 10.89 -2.81
CA PRO A 109 10.87 10.48 -1.53
C PRO A 109 9.37 10.80 -1.46
N VAL A 110 8.58 9.83 -0.99
CA VAL A 110 7.15 9.95 -0.74
C VAL A 110 6.91 9.67 0.73
N ALA A 111 6.26 10.61 1.42
CA ALA A 111 6.07 10.57 2.86
C ALA A 111 4.58 10.54 3.21
N PHE A 112 4.18 9.52 3.98
CA PHE A 112 2.81 9.33 4.47
C PHE A 112 2.73 9.83 5.92
N ARG A 113 1.83 10.78 6.18
CA ARG A 113 1.72 11.49 7.46
C ARG A 113 0.30 11.45 7.99
N LEU A 114 0.16 11.50 9.30
CA LEU A 114 -1.15 11.73 9.91
C LEU A 114 -1.61 13.18 9.69
N PRO A 115 -2.89 13.41 9.39
CA PRO A 115 -3.47 14.75 9.41
C PRO A 115 -3.35 15.34 10.82
N ARG A 116 -2.79 16.54 10.94
CA ARG A 116 -2.86 17.31 12.19
C ARG A 116 -4.16 18.08 12.23
N VAL A 117 -4.97 17.85 13.24
CA VAL A 117 -6.05 18.76 13.60
C VAL A 117 -5.38 20.02 14.16
N ARG A 118 -5.65 21.17 13.56
CA ARG A 118 -5.25 22.48 14.12
C ARG A 118 -6.30 22.95 15.11
#